data_AF-A0A258YRU6-F1
#
_entry.id   AF-A0A258YRU6-F1
#
_cell.length_a   1.000
_cell.length_b   1.000
_cell.length_c   1.000
_cell.angle_alpha   90.00
_cell.angle_beta   90.00
_cell.angle_gamma   90.00
#
_symmetry.space_group_name_H-M   'P 1'
#
loop_
_entity.id
_entity.type
_entity.pdbx_description
1 polymer ?
#
loop_
_entity_poly.entity_id
_entity_poly.type
_entity_poly.pdbx_seq_one_letter_code
_entity_poly.pdbx_strand_id
1 'polypeptide(L)'
;MLFVSATGSLQAQTFAEWFQQKKTQKKYLLQQIAALQVYIGYAQKGYKIAKEGLTTISGFTKGEFNLHGDYFNSLKTVNPKVRKYVKVADIISLQVKIVQDYNRTYGKLAKSDAFSSEEQDYIRRVFGRLLNDCEQTLDALIAVTTDGKLEMKDNERMKRIDQLYTDMQDKYTFSKSFSNDASLIAAARIKEQTEIQTSRALQGIKNE
;
A
#
# COMPACT_ATOMS: atom_id res chain seq x y z
N MET A 1 -71.23 -13.91 93.94
CA MET A 1 -71.78 -13.28 92.73
C MET A 1 -70.65 -12.45 92.12
N LEU A 2 -70.23 -12.58 90.87
CA LEU A 2 -70.88 -13.02 89.64
C LEU A 2 -69.82 -13.65 88.72
N PHE A 3 -70.13 -14.82 88.17
CA PHE A 3 -69.40 -15.44 87.06
C PHE A 3 -69.68 -14.65 85.77
N VAL A 4 -68.64 -14.37 84.97
CA VAL A 4 -68.79 -14.09 83.54
C VAL A 4 -67.81 -14.97 82.79
N SER A 5 -68.34 -16.08 82.26
CA SER A 5 -67.65 -16.98 81.36
C SER A 5 -67.76 -16.43 79.94
N ALA A 6 -66.65 -16.01 79.34
CA ALA A 6 -66.58 -15.74 77.90
C ALA A 6 -66.30 -17.06 77.17
N THR A 7 -67.36 -17.73 76.72
CA THR A 7 -67.26 -18.88 75.80
C THR A 7 -66.92 -18.37 74.41
N GLY A 8 -65.63 -18.35 74.07
CA GLY A 8 -65.20 -18.30 72.68
C GLY A 8 -65.45 -19.66 72.03
N SER A 9 -66.37 -19.71 71.07
CA SER A 9 -66.64 -20.89 70.25
C SER A 9 -65.37 -21.27 69.48
N LEU A 10 -64.75 -22.40 69.87
CA LEU A 10 -63.79 -23.10 69.02
C LEU A 10 -64.57 -23.67 67.83
N GLN A 11 -64.61 -22.94 66.71
CA GLN A 11 -65.05 -23.51 65.44
C GLN A 11 -64.02 -24.56 65.01
N ALA A 12 -64.32 -25.83 65.31
CA ALA A 12 -63.56 -26.95 64.80
C ALA A 12 -63.70 -26.99 63.26
N GLN A 13 -62.57 -26.95 62.56
CA GLN A 13 -62.53 -27.02 61.10
C GLN A 13 -63.27 -28.28 60.61
N THR A 14 -64.26 -28.08 59.75
CA THR A 14 -65.07 -29.19 59.21
C THR A 14 -64.33 -29.88 58.05
N PHE A 15 -64.60 -31.17 57.82
CA PHE A 15 -63.98 -31.94 56.72
C PHE A 15 -64.27 -31.33 55.33
N ALA A 16 -65.44 -30.69 55.18
CA ALA A 16 -65.80 -29.95 53.99
C ALA A 16 -64.91 -28.71 53.78
N GLU A 17 -64.63 -27.94 54.82
CA GLU A 17 -63.71 -26.79 54.75
C GLU A 17 -62.29 -27.24 54.44
N TRP A 18 -61.81 -28.33 55.05
CA TRP A 18 -60.49 -28.88 54.77
C TRP A 18 -60.36 -29.36 53.32
N PHE A 19 -61.40 -30.00 52.78
CA PHE A 19 -61.41 -30.46 51.39
C PHE A 19 -61.49 -29.29 50.40
N GLN A 20 -62.30 -28.26 50.68
CA GLN A 20 -62.38 -27.03 49.88
C GLN A 20 -61.06 -26.24 49.95
N GLN A 21 -60.39 -26.21 51.11
CA GLN A 21 -59.09 -25.60 51.29
C GLN A 21 -58.03 -26.32 50.45
N LYS A 22 -58.01 -27.66 50.47
CA LYS A 22 -57.10 -28.44 49.61
C LYS A 22 -57.38 -28.25 48.12
N LYS A 23 -58.64 -28.19 47.71
CA LYS A 23 -59.03 -27.90 46.32
C LYS A 23 -58.58 -26.50 45.89
N THR A 24 -58.73 -25.52 46.78
CA THR A 24 -58.32 -24.12 46.57
C THR A 24 -56.81 -23.99 46.49
N GLN A 25 -56.06 -24.63 47.40
CA GLN A 25 -54.60 -24.70 47.37
C GLN A 25 -54.09 -25.34 46.08
N LYS A 26 -54.71 -26.45 45.65
CA LYS A 26 -54.36 -27.11 44.38
C LYS A 26 -54.61 -26.18 43.18
N LYS A 27 -55.69 -25.40 43.18
CA LYS A 27 -55.97 -24.39 42.14
C LYS A 27 -54.91 -23.29 42.12
N TYR A 28 -54.51 -22.76 43.28
CA TYR A 28 -53.45 -21.75 43.37
C TYR A 28 -52.09 -22.29 42.89
N LEU A 29 -51.71 -23.50 43.28
CA LEU A 29 -50.47 -24.14 42.81
C LEU A 29 -50.46 -24.33 41.29
N LEU A 30 -51.58 -24.74 40.70
CA LEU A 30 -51.72 -24.83 39.24
C LEU A 30 -51.56 -23.47 38.55
N GLN A 31 -52.13 -22.40 39.13
CA GLN A 31 -51.95 -21.03 38.63
C GLN A 31 -50.50 -20.57 38.75
N GLN A 32 -49.80 -20.89 39.85
CA GLN A 32 -48.38 -20.59 40.03
C GLN A 32 -47.50 -21.34 39.03
N ILE A 33 -47.76 -22.62 38.77
CA ILE A 33 -47.05 -23.41 37.76
C ILE A 33 -47.25 -22.79 36.38
N ALA A 34 -48.48 -22.41 36.03
CA ALA A 34 -48.78 -21.75 34.75
C ALA A 34 -48.05 -20.39 34.63
N ALA A 35 -48.03 -19.57 35.70
CA ALA A 35 -47.28 -18.32 35.71
C ALA A 35 -45.77 -18.54 35.55
N LEU A 36 -45.20 -19.54 36.25
CA LEU A 36 -43.79 -19.91 36.12
C LEU A 36 -43.44 -20.39 34.71
N GLN A 37 -44.33 -21.15 34.04
CA GLN A 37 -44.15 -21.55 32.65
C GLN A 37 -44.10 -20.33 31.70
N VAL A 38 -44.93 -19.32 31.94
CA VAL A 38 -44.89 -18.05 31.20
C VAL A 38 -43.56 -17.31 31.43
N TYR A 39 -43.09 -17.22 32.68
CA TYR A 39 -41.79 -16.62 32.99
C TYR A 39 -40.62 -17.36 32.35
N ILE A 40 -40.65 -18.69 32.33
CA ILE A 40 -39.65 -19.51 31.61
C ILE A 40 -39.67 -19.17 30.12
N GLY A 41 -40.86 -19.03 29.51
CA GLY A 41 -41.00 -18.62 28.12
C GLY A 41 -40.39 -17.23 27.85
N TYR A 42 -40.62 -16.25 28.73
CA TYR A 42 -40.01 -14.93 28.60
C TYR A 42 -38.49 -14.95 28.80
N ALA A 43 -37.98 -15.70 29.77
CA ALA A 43 -36.55 -15.85 30.01
C ALA A 43 -35.85 -16.53 28.81
N GLN A 44 -36.44 -17.59 28.26
CA GLN A 44 -35.96 -18.25 27.04
C GLN A 44 -35.95 -17.30 25.84
N LYS A 45 -37.01 -16.50 25.67
CA LYS A 45 -37.10 -15.49 24.60
C LYS A 45 -36.04 -14.39 24.77
N GLY A 46 -35.84 -13.89 25.99
CA GLY A 46 -34.82 -12.89 26.31
C GLY A 46 -33.40 -13.42 26.04
N TYR A 47 -33.11 -14.65 26.46
CA TYR A 47 -31.83 -15.31 26.18
C TYR A 47 -31.60 -15.51 24.68
N LYS A 48 -32.64 -15.93 23.94
CA LYS A 48 -32.58 -16.08 22.48
C LYS A 48 -32.26 -14.74 21.80
N ILE A 49 -32.94 -13.66 22.16
CA ILE A 49 -32.68 -12.31 21.62
C ILE A 49 -31.25 -11.85 21.93
N ALA A 50 -30.79 -12.01 23.17
CA ALA A 50 -29.44 -11.63 23.56
C ALA A 50 -28.38 -12.42 22.78
N LYS A 51 -28.57 -13.73 22.61
CA LYS A 51 -27.67 -14.61 21.85
C LYS A 51 -27.65 -14.25 20.36
N GLU A 52 -28.81 -14.02 19.75
CA GLU A 52 -28.93 -13.60 18.35
C GLU A 52 -28.28 -12.22 18.13
N GLY A 53 -28.50 -11.27 19.04
CA GLY A 53 -27.87 -9.96 19.03
C GLY A 53 -26.34 -10.04 19.11
N LEU A 54 -25.80 -10.79 20.08
CA LEU A 54 -24.35 -11.00 20.22
C LEU A 54 -23.74 -11.67 18.99
N THR A 55 -24.41 -12.67 18.43
CA THR A 55 -23.96 -13.35 17.20
C THR A 55 -23.91 -12.37 16.02
N THR A 56 -24.94 -11.53 15.89
CA THR A 56 -25.04 -10.52 14.84
C THR A 56 -23.93 -9.47 14.96
N ILE A 57 -23.69 -8.93 16.17
CA ILE A 57 -22.59 -7.99 16.43
C ILE A 57 -21.25 -8.65 16.11
N SER A 58 -21.02 -9.88 16.56
CA SER A 58 -19.76 -10.59 16.28
C SER A 58 -19.53 -10.79 14.77
N GLY A 59 -20.59 -11.03 14.00
CA GLY A 59 -20.55 -11.14 12.55
C GLY A 59 -20.15 -9.82 11.88
N PHE A 60 -20.75 -8.70 12.30
CA PHE A 60 -20.39 -7.37 11.81
C PHE A 60 -18.95 -7.00 12.16
N THR A 61 -18.53 -7.16 13.41
CA THR A 61 -17.16 -6.85 13.85
C THR A 61 -16.12 -7.67 13.09
N LYS A 62 -16.39 -8.97 12.87
CA LYS A 62 -15.49 -9.83 12.07
C LYS A 62 -15.46 -9.41 10.60
N GLY A 63 -16.61 -9.05 10.03
CA GLY A 63 -16.71 -8.53 8.67
C GLY A 63 -15.91 -7.24 8.46
N GLU A 64 -16.05 -6.29 9.38
CA GLU A 64 -15.32 -5.01 9.38
C GLU A 64 -13.80 -5.22 9.53
N PHE A 65 -13.39 -6.10 10.45
CA PHE A 65 -11.97 -6.44 10.62
C PHE A 65 -11.37 -7.07 9.37
N ASN A 66 -12.10 -7.99 8.72
CA ASN A 66 -11.67 -8.59 7.46
C ASN A 66 -11.55 -7.54 6.34
N LEU A 67 -12.52 -6.62 6.24
CA LEU A 67 -12.48 -5.52 5.27
C LEU A 67 -11.24 -4.63 5.43
N HIS A 68 -10.89 -4.29 6.68
CA HIS A 68 -9.67 -3.56 6.96
C HIS A 68 -8.42 -4.38 6.63
N GLY A 69 -8.40 -5.67 7.02
CA GLY A 69 -7.31 -6.58 6.67
C GLY A 69 -7.10 -6.69 5.16
N ASP A 70 -8.17 -6.88 4.40
CA ASP A 70 -8.16 -6.95 2.94
C ASP A 70 -7.71 -5.64 2.32
N TYR A 71 -8.16 -4.50 2.85
CA TYR A 71 -7.71 -3.17 2.43
C TYR A 71 -6.21 -2.98 2.65
N PHE A 72 -5.67 -3.28 3.83
CA PHE A 72 -4.24 -3.16 4.10
C PHE A 72 -3.41 -4.17 3.29
N ASN A 73 -3.94 -5.37 3.05
CA ASN A 73 -3.31 -6.36 2.17
C ASN A 73 -3.31 -5.90 0.70
N SER A 74 -4.36 -5.22 0.25
CA SER A 74 -4.42 -4.66 -1.11
C SER A 74 -3.43 -3.50 -1.29
N LEU A 75 -3.13 -2.71 -0.25
CA LEU A 75 -2.07 -1.69 -0.31
C LEU A 75 -0.67 -2.30 -0.52
N LYS A 76 -0.46 -3.53 -0.06
CA LYS A 76 0.78 -4.30 -0.26
C LYS A 76 0.83 -4.97 -1.63
N THR A 77 -0.32 -5.31 -2.20
CA THR A 77 -0.42 -6.07 -3.45
C THR A 77 -0.56 -5.13 -4.63
N VAL A 78 0.39 -5.14 -5.56
CA VAL A 78 0.39 -4.27 -6.73
C VAL A 78 -0.64 -4.74 -7.76
N ASN A 79 -1.55 -3.84 -8.10
CA ASN A 79 -2.54 -4.07 -9.14
C ASN A 79 -1.88 -4.38 -10.51
N PRO A 80 -2.27 -5.46 -11.22
CA PRO A 80 -1.72 -5.80 -12.53
C PRO A 80 -1.80 -4.68 -13.58
N LYS A 81 -2.78 -3.76 -13.46
CA LYS A 81 -2.88 -2.57 -14.33
C LYS A 81 -1.73 -1.59 -14.12
N VAL A 82 -1.23 -1.46 -12.89
CA VAL A 82 -0.05 -0.64 -12.56
C VAL A 82 1.22 -1.28 -13.12
N ARG A 83 1.34 -2.61 -13.03
CA ARG A 83 2.47 -3.35 -13.63
C ARG A 83 2.52 -3.22 -15.16
N LYS A 84 1.36 -3.16 -15.81
CA LYS A 84 1.20 -2.96 -17.26
C LYS A 84 1.11 -1.49 -17.67
N TYR A 85 1.35 -0.56 -16.74
CA TYR A 85 1.28 0.85 -17.04
C TYR A 85 2.39 1.23 -18.02
N VAL A 86 2.02 1.85 -19.15
CA VAL A 86 2.91 2.09 -20.30
C VAL A 86 4.22 2.78 -19.89
N LYS A 87 4.13 3.72 -18.94
CA LYS A 87 5.30 4.47 -18.44
C LYS A 87 6.35 3.61 -17.77
N VAL A 88 6.00 2.44 -17.22
CA VAL A 88 6.99 1.50 -16.66
C VAL A 88 7.94 1.02 -17.77
N ALA A 89 7.40 0.62 -18.92
CA ALA A 89 8.19 0.21 -20.07
C ALA A 89 8.96 1.40 -20.67
N ASP A 90 8.37 2.59 -20.71
CA ASP A 90 9.04 3.79 -21.22
C ASP A 90 10.23 4.21 -20.36
N ILE A 91 10.14 4.13 -19.03
CA ILE A 91 11.29 4.40 -18.13
C ILE A 91 12.45 3.45 -18.44
N ILE A 92 12.17 2.15 -18.60
CA ILE A 92 13.18 1.14 -18.94
C ILE A 92 13.78 1.43 -20.33
N SER A 93 12.94 1.79 -21.30
CA SER A 93 13.38 2.18 -22.65
C SER A 93 14.29 3.41 -22.63
N LEU A 94 13.97 4.42 -21.83
CA LEU A 94 14.80 5.60 -21.64
C LEU A 94 16.15 5.23 -21.01
N GLN A 95 16.18 4.37 -19.98
CA GLN A 95 17.44 3.88 -19.41
C GLN A 95 18.35 3.27 -20.48
N VAL A 96 17.79 2.37 -21.29
CA VAL A 96 18.56 1.70 -22.35
C VAL A 96 19.13 2.72 -23.33
N LYS A 97 18.33 3.72 -23.72
CA LYS A 97 18.80 4.80 -24.60
C LYS A 97 19.92 5.62 -23.97
N ILE A 98 19.85 5.94 -22.67
CA ILE A 98 20.91 6.66 -21.95
C ILE A 98 22.23 5.86 -22.00
N VAL A 99 22.18 4.56 -21.70
CA VAL A 99 23.36 3.69 -21.73
C VAL A 99 23.94 3.59 -23.15
N GLN A 100 23.09 3.49 -24.17
CA GLN A 100 23.53 3.47 -25.57
C GLN A 100 24.19 4.79 -25.98
N ASP A 101 23.59 5.93 -25.64
CA ASP A 101 24.15 7.26 -25.91
C ASP A 101 25.50 7.45 -25.20
N TYR A 102 25.61 7.03 -23.93
CA TYR A 102 26.88 7.04 -23.20
C TYR A 102 27.97 6.25 -23.93
N ASN A 103 27.71 4.97 -24.23
CA ASN A 103 28.69 4.09 -24.87
C ASN A 103 29.12 4.64 -26.24
N ARG A 104 28.17 5.17 -27.01
CA ARG A 104 28.42 5.77 -28.32
C ARG A 104 29.27 7.04 -28.21
N THR A 105 28.91 7.95 -27.32
CA THR A 105 29.61 9.23 -27.14
C THR A 105 31.01 8.96 -26.58
N TYR A 106 31.12 8.25 -25.47
CA TYR A 106 32.41 7.92 -24.86
C TYR A 106 33.34 7.19 -25.83
N GLY A 107 32.84 6.20 -26.57
CA GLY A 107 33.64 5.46 -27.55
C GLY A 107 34.15 6.32 -28.71
N LYS A 108 33.44 7.40 -29.08
CA LYS A 108 33.92 8.38 -30.07
C LYS A 108 34.97 9.31 -29.47
N LEU A 109 34.69 9.87 -28.30
CA LEU A 109 35.58 10.87 -27.67
C LEU A 109 36.91 10.26 -27.23
N ALA A 110 36.90 9.00 -26.76
CA ALA A 110 38.10 8.27 -26.38
C ALA A 110 39.05 7.98 -27.57
N LYS A 111 38.55 8.02 -28.81
CA LYS A 111 39.33 7.76 -30.03
C LYS A 111 39.78 9.03 -30.75
N SER A 112 39.27 10.19 -30.36
CA SER A 112 39.36 11.40 -31.18
C SER A 112 40.54 12.31 -30.86
N ASP A 113 41.42 11.92 -29.92
CA ASP A 113 42.56 12.71 -29.39
C ASP A 113 42.23 14.18 -29.06
N ALA A 114 40.94 14.48 -28.89
CA ALA A 114 40.42 15.83 -28.78
C ALA A 114 40.39 16.33 -27.32
N PHE A 115 40.60 15.43 -26.37
CA PHE A 115 40.52 15.70 -24.94
C PHE A 115 41.75 15.17 -24.23
N SER A 116 42.23 15.91 -23.23
CA SER A 116 43.27 15.46 -22.32
C SER A 116 42.78 14.31 -21.44
N SER A 117 43.69 13.62 -20.76
CA SER A 117 43.36 12.59 -19.77
C SER A 117 42.39 13.09 -18.70
N GLU A 118 42.62 14.30 -18.19
CA GLU A 118 41.82 14.89 -17.11
C GLU A 118 40.40 15.22 -17.59
N GLU A 119 40.25 15.67 -18.83
CA GLU A 119 38.96 15.98 -19.45
C GLU A 119 38.17 14.69 -19.76
N GLN A 120 38.83 13.64 -20.25
CA GLN A 120 38.21 12.34 -20.45
C GLN A 120 37.73 11.74 -19.13
N ASP A 121 38.51 11.88 -18.06
CA ASP A 121 38.14 11.46 -16.72
C ASP A 121 36.95 12.27 -16.18
N TYR A 122 36.89 13.58 -16.45
CA TYR A 122 35.74 14.41 -16.11
C TYR A 122 34.46 13.92 -16.81
N ILE A 123 34.52 13.70 -18.13
CA ILE A 123 33.40 13.17 -18.92
C ILE A 123 32.94 11.82 -18.36
N ARG A 124 33.87 10.92 -18.04
CA ARG A 124 33.56 9.62 -17.42
C ARG A 124 32.84 9.78 -16.08
N ARG A 125 33.29 10.70 -15.22
CA ARG A 125 32.65 10.96 -13.91
C ARG A 125 31.23 11.51 -14.06
N VAL A 126 31.00 12.43 -15.00
CA VAL A 126 29.66 13.00 -15.23
C VAL A 126 28.68 11.92 -15.70
N PHE A 127 29.06 11.11 -16.68
CA PHE A 127 28.22 9.99 -17.12
C PHE A 127 28.05 8.92 -16.05
N GLY A 128 29.09 8.61 -15.27
CA GLY A 128 28.99 7.66 -14.16
C GLY A 128 27.96 8.11 -13.11
N ARG A 129 27.95 9.40 -12.75
CA ARG A 129 26.92 9.96 -11.85
C ARG A 129 25.53 9.86 -12.46
N LEU A 130 25.37 10.22 -13.73
CA LEU A 130 24.09 10.11 -14.43
C LEU A 130 23.55 8.67 -14.41
N LEU A 131 24.40 7.68 -14.70
CA LEU A 131 24.01 6.27 -14.71
C LEU A 131 23.59 5.79 -13.32
N ASN A 132 24.31 6.20 -12.27
CA ASN A 132 23.94 5.90 -10.88
C ASN A 132 22.58 6.53 -10.52
N ASP A 133 22.34 7.79 -10.92
CA ASP A 133 21.06 8.45 -10.64
C ASP A 133 19.90 7.77 -11.38
N CYS A 134 20.15 7.21 -12.56
CA CYS A 134 19.14 6.43 -13.28
C CYS A 134 18.89 5.06 -12.64
N GLU A 135 19.93 4.41 -12.10
CA GLU A 135 19.82 3.17 -11.32
C GLU A 135 18.92 3.39 -10.09
N GLN A 136 19.10 4.49 -9.36
CA GLN A 136 18.23 4.86 -8.24
C GLN A 136 16.76 5.05 -8.67
N THR A 137 16.52 5.62 -9.85
CA THR A 137 15.16 5.74 -10.42
C THR A 137 14.56 4.37 -10.72
N LEU A 138 15.35 3.42 -11.23
CA LEU A 138 14.91 2.05 -11.48
C LEU A 138 14.64 1.28 -10.18
N ASP A 139 15.48 1.44 -9.15
CA ASP A 139 15.24 0.83 -7.85
C ASP A 139 13.92 1.34 -7.24
N ALA A 140 13.67 2.64 -7.33
CA ALA A 140 12.40 3.23 -6.92
C ALA A 140 11.22 2.69 -7.74
N LEU A 141 11.40 2.51 -9.05
CA LEU A 141 10.38 1.91 -9.92
C LEU A 141 10.08 0.46 -9.52
N ILE A 142 11.11 -0.33 -9.23
CA ILE A 142 10.99 -1.72 -8.75
C ILE A 142 10.24 -1.74 -7.42
N ALA A 143 10.59 -0.88 -6.47
CA ALA A 143 9.91 -0.80 -5.17
C ALA A 143 8.41 -0.46 -5.32
N VAL A 144 8.05 0.39 -6.28
CA VAL A 144 6.66 0.78 -6.56
C VAL A 144 5.87 -0.29 -7.32
N THR A 145 6.54 -1.13 -8.10
CA THR A 145 5.90 -2.16 -8.94
C THR A 145 5.95 -3.57 -8.35
N THR A 146 6.65 -3.76 -7.22
CA THR A 146 6.80 -5.04 -6.52
C THR A 146 5.89 -5.12 -5.28
N ASP A 147 5.26 -6.28 -5.12
CA ASP A 147 4.38 -6.58 -3.98
C ASP A 147 5.15 -6.57 -2.65
N GLY A 148 4.50 -6.10 -1.59
CA GLY A 148 5.01 -6.12 -0.21
C GLY A 148 6.18 -5.16 0.08
N LYS A 149 6.71 -4.44 -0.92
CA LYS A 149 7.79 -3.45 -0.73
C LYS A 149 7.31 -2.13 -0.14
N LEU A 150 6.09 -1.73 -0.46
CA LEU A 150 5.46 -0.49 0.00
C LEU A 150 3.99 -0.75 0.31
N GLU A 151 3.46 -0.06 1.32
CA GLU A 151 2.01 0.05 1.57
C GLU A 151 1.52 1.36 0.93
N MET A 152 0.92 1.28 -0.26
CA MET A 152 0.56 2.47 -1.05
C MET A 152 -0.68 2.23 -1.89
N LYS A 153 -1.58 3.23 -1.97
CA LYS A 153 -2.80 3.14 -2.78
C LYS A 153 -2.46 3.15 -4.27
N ASP A 154 -3.26 2.48 -5.09
CA ASP A 154 -3.00 2.36 -6.54
C ASP A 154 -2.83 3.73 -7.24
N ASN A 155 -3.62 4.73 -6.87
CA ASN A 155 -3.49 6.09 -7.43
C ASN A 155 -2.19 6.78 -7.02
N GLU A 156 -1.74 6.59 -5.77
CA GLU A 156 -0.45 7.07 -5.28
C GLU A 156 0.70 6.35 -6.01
N ARG A 157 0.57 5.03 -6.26
CA ARG A 157 1.55 4.28 -7.07
C ARG A 157 1.66 4.85 -8.48
N MET A 158 0.55 5.08 -9.15
CA MET A 158 0.53 5.68 -10.50
C MET A 158 1.18 7.06 -10.50
N LYS A 159 0.84 7.93 -9.55
CA LYS A 159 1.46 9.27 -9.42
C LYS A 159 2.96 9.17 -9.18
N ARG A 160 3.42 8.21 -8.38
CA ARG A 160 4.84 7.99 -8.14
C ARG A 160 5.56 7.53 -9.41
N ILE A 161 4.96 6.63 -10.19
CA ILE A 161 5.49 6.21 -11.50
C ILE A 161 5.55 7.40 -12.47
N ASP A 162 4.55 8.27 -12.49
CA ASP A 162 4.55 9.48 -13.31
C ASP A 162 5.75 10.39 -12.98
N GLN A 163 6.02 10.59 -11.69
CA GLN A 163 7.18 11.36 -11.24
C GLN A 163 8.51 10.71 -11.64
N LEU A 164 8.63 9.38 -11.50
CA LEU A 164 9.82 8.64 -11.93
C LEU A 164 10.01 8.73 -13.45
N TYR A 165 8.91 8.75 -14.21
CA TYR A 165 8.96 8.93 -15.66
C TYR A 165 9.44 10.33 -16.06
N THR A 166 8.97 11.38 -15.39
CA THR A 166 9.49 12.75 -15.60
C THR A 166 10.97 12.83 -15.26
N ASP A 167 11.38 12.32 -14.10
CA ASP A 167 12.78 12.30 -13.68
C ASP A 167 13.70 11.56 -14.68
N MET A 168 13.27 10.41 -15.20
CA MET A 168 14.03 9.69 -16.23
C MET A 168 14.09 10.44 -17.58
N GLN A 169 13.05 11.18 -17.95
CA GLN A 169 13.07 12.04 -19.14
C GLN A 169 14.06 13.20 -18.99
N ASP A 170 14.13 13.81 -17.81
CA ASP A 170 15.09 14.89 -17.52
C ASP A 170 16.53 14.37 -17.61
N LYS A 171 16.79 13.19 -17.05
CA LYS A 171 18.08 12.47 -17.16
C LYS A 171 18.44 12.13 -18.60
N TYR A 172 17.48 11.65 -19.38
CA TYR A 172 17.69 11.40 -20.81
C TYR A 172 18.02 12.69 -21.57
N THR A 173 17.28 13.76 -21.31
CA THR A 173 17.51 15.08 -21.93
C THR A 173 18.89 15.62 -21.60
N PHE A 174 19.31 15.52 -20.34
CA PHE A 174 20.67 15.85 -19.91
C PHE A 174 21.73 14.98 -20.62
N SER A 175 21.51 13.68 -20.75
CA SER A 175 22.42 12.79 -21.49
C SER A 175 22.64 13.26 -22.93
N LYS A 176 21.55 13.67 -23.61
CA LYS A 176 21.61 14.20 -24.98
C LYS A 176 22.36 15.51 -25.05
N SER A 177 22.04 16.48 -24.20
CA SER A 177 22.70 17.79 -24.22
C SER A 177 24.18 17.66 -23.94
N PHE A 178 24.56 16.96 -22.87
CA PHE A 178 25.95 16.74 -22.50
C PHE A 178 26.74 15.99 -23.59
N SER A 179 26.13 14.98 -24.22
CA SER A 179 26.75 14.26 -25.34
C SER A 179 26.97 15.15 -26.56
N ASN A 180 26.01 16.01 -26.88
CA ASN A 180 26.10 16.94 -28.01
C ASN A 180 27.18 17.99 -27.76
N ASP A 181 27.23 18.57 -26.55
CA ASP A 181 28.23 19.57 -26.17
C ASP A 181 29.66 18.98 -26.26
N ALA A 182 29.86 17.79 -25.70
CA ALA A 182 31.14 17.11 -25.76
C ALA A 182 31.54 16.78 -27.22
N SER A 183 30.59 16.35 -28.05
CA SER A 183 30.85 16.10 -29.48
C SER A 183 31.19 17.36 -30.25
N LEU A 184 30.55 18.49 -29.93
CA LEU A 184 30.81 19.79 -30.56
C LEU A 184 32.21 20.29 -30.22
N ILE A 185 32.60 20.21 -28.95
CA ILE A 185 33.96 20.57 -28.49
C ILE A 185 34.99 19.68 -29.19
N ALA A 186 34.74 18.38 -29.27
CA ALA A 186 35.64 17.45 -29.96
C ALA A 186 35.84 17.85 -31.42
N ALA A 187 34.74 18.10 -32.15
CA ALA A 187 34.79 18.49 -33.55
C ALA A 187 35.54 19.81 -33.77
N ALA A 188 35.33 20.80 -32.90
CA ALA A 188 36.04 22.08 -32.96
C ALA A 188 37.56 21.89 -32.79
N ARG A 189 37.99 21.11 -31.78
CA ARG A 189 39.41 20.86 -31.51
C ARG A 189 40.10 20.04 -32.59
N ILE A 190 39.43 19.03 -33.14
CA ILE A 190 39.95 18.23 -34.26
C ILE A 190 40.15 19.12 -35.49
N LYS A 191 39.18 20.00 -35.77
CA LYS A 191 39.28 20.96 -36.87
C LYS A 191 40.47 21.90 -36.66
N GLU A 192 40.62 22.47 -35.46
CA GLU A 192 41.74 23.34 -35.12
C GLU A 192 43.10 22.63 -35.27
N GLN A 193 43.23 21.40 -34.77
CA GLN A 193 44.44 20.59 -34.95
C GLN A 193 44.76 20.35 -36.43
N THR A 194 43.73 20.04 -37.24
CA THR A 194 43.87 19.83 -38.69
C THR A 194 44.31 21.11 -39.41
N GLU A 195 43.74 22.26 -39.05
CA GLU A 195 44.10 23.57 -39.61
C GLU A 195 45.55 23.95 -39.25
N ILE A 196 45.98 23.69 -38.01
CA ILE A 196 47.37 23.89 -37.57
C ILE A 196 48.32 23.00 -38.37
N GLN A 197 48.01 21.70 -38.53
CA GLN A 197 48.83 20.77 -39.31
C GLN A 197 48.92 21.19 -40.78
N THR A 198 47.80 21.61 -41.37
CA THR A 198 47.73 22.09 -42.75
C THR A 198 48.55 23.36 -42.94
N SER A 199 48.42 24.33 -42.02
CA SER A 199 49.18 25.59 -42.04
C SER A 199 50.69 25.34 -41.93
N ARG A 200 51.12 24.45 -41.01
CA ARG A 200 52.54 24.05 -40.88
C ARG A 200 53.08 23.41 -42.16
N ALA A 201 52.30 22.53 -42.79
CA ALA A 201 52.66 21.89 -44.05
C ALA A 201 52.81 22.92 -45.18
N LEU A 202 51.90 23.90 -45.27
CA LEU A 202 51.97 25.00 -46.25
C LEU A 202 53.18 25.92 -46.02
N GLN A 203 53.58 26.14 -44.76
CA GLN A 203 54.72 26.98 -44.38
C GLN A 203 56.07 26.24 -44.41
N GLY A 204 56.09 24.94 -44.74
CA GLY A 204 57.32 24.14 -44.80
C GLY A 204 57.96 23.84 -43.44
N ILE A 205 57.22 24.02 -42.34
CA ILE A 205 57.70 23.71 -41.00
C ILE A 205 57.52 22.21 -40.78
N LYS A 206 58.62 21.44 -40.72
CA LYS A 206 58.58 20.01 -40.39
C LYS A 206 58.14 19.82 -38.93
N ASN A 207 57.24 18.89 -38.70
CA ASN A 207 56.91 18.42 -37.35
C ASN A 207 58.12 17.61 -36.84
N GLU A 208 58.80 18.11 -35.80
CA GLU A 208 59.64 17.30 -34.92
C GLU A 208 58.78 16.48 -33.95
#